data_AF-A0A973QAC3-F1
#
_entry.id   AF-A0A973QAC3-F1
#
_cell.length_a   1.000
_cell.length_b   1.000
_cell.length_c   1.000
_cell.angle_alpha   90.00
_cell.angle_beta   90.00
_cell.angle_gamma   90.00
#
_symmetry.space_group_name_H-M   'P 1'
#
loop_
_entity.id
_entity.type
_entity.pdbx_description
1 polymer ?
#
loop_
_entity_poly.entity_id
_entity_poly.type
_entity_poly.pdbx_seq_one_letter_code
_entity_poly.pdbx_strand_id
1 'polypeptide(L)'
;SITDAVSEITWTGGKITAGHYEDFDVAFGQLPDDTDQLTFKTLQTYSDGKTVRWIEEAAQGDEEPENPAPALKLTAKAADAGTAVTPSASAKGTESTASGSDSTARGLGVAGLVVGVLGLAAAVFAVVRARTPGSRTE
;
A
#
# COMPACT_ATOMS: atom_id res chain seq x y z
N SER A 1 -3.44 -21.54 -2.90
CA SER A 1 -4.82 -21.98 -2.68
C SER A 1 -5.08 -22.52 -1.28
N ILE A 2 -6.04 -21.91 -0.60
CA ILE A 2 -6.59 -22.33 0.70
C ILE A 2 -7.66 -23.38 0.47
N THR A 3 -7.66 -24.45 1.26
CA THR A 3 -8.62 -25.58 1.13
C THR A 3 -9.53 -25.76 2.34
N ASP A 4 -9.19 -25.15 3.48
CA ASP A 4 -9.97 -25.17 4.71
C ASP A 4 -9.94 -23.76 5.34
N ALA A 5 -11.10 -23.25 5.74
CA ALA A 5 -11.26 -21.89 6.25
C ALA A 5 -12.52 -21.76 7.11
N VAL A 6 -12.49 -20.81 8.04
CA VAL A 6 -13.68 -20.42 8.81
C VAL A 6 -14.72 -19.82 7.87
N SER A 7 -15.91 -20.41 7.84
CA SER A 7 -17.02 -19.97 6.98
C SER A 7 -17.99 -19.01 7.65
N GLU A 8 -18.01 -18.94 8.98
CA GLU A 8 -18.94 -18.11 9.75
C GLU A 8 -18.34 -17.72 11.11
N ILE A 9 -18.60 -16.49 11.53
CA ILE A 9 -18.28 -15.98 12.86
C ILE A 9 -19.54 -15.33 13.42
N THR A 10 -19.91 -15.69 14.65
CA THR A 10 -21.05 -15.10 15.35
C THR A 10 -20.57 -14.38 16.61
N TRP A 11 -20.81 -13.08 16.69
CA TRP A 11 -20.67 -12.33 17.94
C TRP A 11 -22.02 -12.23 18.64
N THR A 12 -22.03 -12.46 19.94
CA THR A 12 -23.23 -12.39 20.78
C THR A 12 -22.95 -11.63 22.06
N GLY A 13 -23.98 -10.96 22.58
CA GLY A 13 -23.86 -10.13 23.78
C GLY A 13 -23.51 -8.68 23.45
N GLY A 14 -23.16 -7.90 24.47
CA GLY A 14 -22.95 -6.46 24.34
C GLY A 14 -24.25 -5.66 24.17
N LYS A 15 -24.12 -4.34 24.04
CA LYS A 15 -25.23 -3.43 23.69
C LYS A 15 -24.70 -2.27 22.87
N ILE A 16 -25.18 -2.14 21.64
CA ILE A 16 -24.92 -1.01 20.77
C ILE A 16 -26.18 -0.14 20.76
N THR A 17 -26.09 1.08 21.30
CA THR A 17 -27.22 2.01 21.34
C THR A 17 -27.43 2.66 19.98
N ALA A 18 -28.65 3.16 19.73
CA ALA A 18 -28.96 3.85 18.48
C ALA A 18 -28.00 5.03 18.25
N GLY A 19 -27.48 5.17 17.03
CA GLY A 19 -26.50 6.18 16.66
C GLY A 19 -25.05 5.86 17.06
N HIS A 20 -24.79 4.68 17.63
CA HIS A 20 -23.44 4.20 17.92
C HIS A 20 -23.06 3.03 17.00
N TYR A 21 -21.77 2.71 17.00
CA TYR A 21 -21.18 1.60 16.28
C TYR A 21 -20.30 0.78 17.23
N GLU A 22 -19.92 -0.41 16.80
CA GLU A 22 -18.98 -1.31 17.48
C GLU A 22 -18.05 -1.88 16.41
N ASP A 23 -16.78 -2.03 16.76
CA ASP A 23 -15.79 -2.68 15.89
C ASP A 23 -15.77 -4.19 16.17
N PHE A 24 -15.92 -4.98 15.10
CA PHE A 24 -15.84 -6.44 15.15
C PHE A 24 -14.57 -6.90 14.46
N ASP A 25 -13.47 -6.93 15.20
CA ASP A 25 -12.16 -7.25 14.65
C ASP A 25 -12.03 -8.74 14.31
N VAL A 26 -11.56 -9.01 13.09
CA VAL A 26 -11.22 -10.35 12.61
C VAL A 26 -9.77 -10.33 12.12
N ALA A 27 -8.95 -11.21 12.69
CA ALA A 27 -7.59 -11.44 12.23
C ALA A 27 -7.58 -12.56 11.19
N PHE A 28 -7.15 -12.26 9.97
CA PHE A 28 -6.99 -13.22 8.90
C PHE A 28 -5.54 -13.72 8.82
N GLY A 29 -5.38 -15.01 8.51
CA GLY A 29 -4.08 -15.59 8.21
C GLY A 29 -3.69 -15.36 6.75
N GLN A 30 -3.59 -16.44 5.99
CA GLN A 30 -3.39 -16.35 4.55
C GLN A 30 -4.70 -15.91 3.88
N LEU A 31 -4.62 -14.95 2.95
CA LEU A 31 -5.73 -14.60 2.05
C LEU A 31 -5.63 -15.44 0.77
N PRO A 32 -6.76 -15.75 0.11
CA PRO A 32 -6.76 -16.49 -1.16
C PRO A 32 -5.99 -15.75 -2.26
N ASP A 33 -5.39 -16.51 -3.17
CA ASP A 33 -4.56 -16.02 -4.29
C ASP A 33 -5.24 -16.17 -5.65
N ASP A 34 -6.47 -16.69 -5.67
CA ASP A 34 -7.27 -17.03 -6.84
C ASP A 34 -8.51 -16.14 -7.01
N THR A 35 -8.63 -15.08 -6.21
CA THR A 35 -9.69 -14.07 -6.31
C THR A 35 -9.13 -12.67 -6.04
N ASP A 36 -9.77 -11.65 -6.60
CA ASP A 36 -9.42 -10.24 -6.39
C ASP A 36 -10.26 -9.59 -5.28
N GLN A 37 -11.24 -10.30 -4.72
CA GLN A 37 -12.16 -9.76 -3.72
C GLN A 37 -12.75 -10.85 -2.82
N LEU A 38 -12.95 -10.51 -1.55
CA LEU A 38 -13.73 -11.27 -0.58
C LEU A 38 -14.99 -10.49 -0.21
N THR A 39 -16.15 -11.15 -0.26
CA THR A 39 -17.43 -10.58 0.13
C THR A 39 -17.90 -11.21 1.44
N PHE A 40 -18.21 -10.38 2.44
CA PHE A 40 -18.61 -10.80 3.78
C PHE A 40 -20.10 -10.53 4.01
N LYS A 41 -20.93 -11.54 3.73
CA LYS A 41 -22.38 -11.45 3.96
C LYS A 41 -22.65 -11.40 5.46
N THR A 42 -23.29 -10.32 5.92
CA THR A 42 -23.48 -10.04 7.35
C THR A 42 -24.96 -10.00 7.73
N LEU A 43 -25.30 -10.62 8.85
CA LEU A 43 -26.64 -10.56 9.44
C LEU A 43 -26.58 -9.79 10.75
N GLN A 44 -27.27 -8.65 10.82
CA GLN A 44 -27.35 -7.82 12.02
C GLN A 44 -28.71 -8.01 12.69
N THR A 45 -28.71 -8.69 13.83
CA THR A 45 -29.94 -8.92 14.62
C THR A 45 -30.07 -7.86 15.71
N TYR A 46 -31.21 -7.19 15.76
CA TYR A 46 -31.54 -6.18 16.76
C TYR A 46 -32.29 -6.78 17.94
N SER A 47 -32.35 -6.05 19.05
CA SER A 47 -33.04 -6.46 20.27
C SER A 47 -34.55 -6.62 20.12
N ASP A 48 -35.16 -6.05 19.08
CA ASP A 48 -36.58 -6.24 18.73
C ASP A 48 -36.83 -7.49 17.87
N GLY A 49 -35.78 -8.29 17.62
CA GLY A 49 -35.84 -9.52 16.83
C GLY A 49 -35.75 -9.31 15.32
N LYS A 50 -35.68 -8.06 14.83
CA LYS A 50 -35.48 -7.81 13.41
C LYS A 50 -34.05 -8.11 13.00
N THR A 51 -33.89 -8.65 11.80
CA THR A 51 -32.57 -8.89 11.20
C THR A 51 -32.43 -8.07 9.93
N VAL A 52 -31.43 -7.20 9.87
CA VAL A 52 -31.00 -6.53 8.65
C VAL A 52 -29.94 -7.40 7.97
N ARG A 53 -30.06 -7.54 6.65
CA ARG A 53 -29.26 -8.47 5.84
C ARG A 53 -28.35 -7.67 4.91
N TRP A 54 -27.10 -7.47 5.33
CA TRP A 54 -26.05 -6.83 4.54
C TRP A 54 -25.41 -7.88 3.62
N ILE A 55 -26.16 -8.28 2.59
CA ILE A 55 -25.82 -9.42 1.73
C ILE A 55 -25.89 -9.12 0.23
N GLU A 56 -26.24 -7.88 -0.13
CA GLU A 56 -26.42 -7.46 -1.52
C GLU A 56 -25.08 -7.16 -2.17
N GLU A 57 -24.88 -7.60 -3.40
CA GLU A 57 -23.64 -7.38 -4.15
C GLU A 57 -23.88 -6.28 -5.18
N ALA A 58 -23.11 -5.20 -5.12
CA ALA A 58 -23.17 -4.14 -6.11
C ALA A 58 -22.48 -4.58 -7.40
N ALA A 59 -23.23 -4.65 -8.51
CA ALA A 59 -22.64 -4.87 -9.82
C ALA A 59 -22.17 -3.55 -10.44
N GLN A 60 -21.17 -3.64 -11.32
CA GLN A 60 -20.57 -2.44 -11.91
C GLN A 60 -21.57 -1.71 -12.82
N GLY A 61 -21.92 -0.48 -12.42
CA GLY A 61 -22.83 0.39 -13.17
C GLY A 61 -24.29 0.35 -12.68
N ASP A 62 -24.59 -0.48 -11.70
CA ASP A 62 -25.89 -0.50 -11.04
C ASP A 62 -25.96 0.58 -9.94
N GLU A 63 -27.19 0.89 -9.50
CA GLU A 63 -27.42 1.73 -8.32
C GLU A 63 -26.89 1.04 -7.06
N GLU A 64 -26.38 1.83 -6.11
CA GLU A 64 -25.89 1.30 -4.84
C GLU A 64 -27.04 0.58 -4.11
N PRO A 65 -26.86 -0.69 -3.69
CA PRO A 65 -27.87 -1.41 -2.94
C PRO A 65 -28.21 -0.73 -1.61
N GLU A 66 -29.37 -1.04 -1.04
CA GLU A 66 -29.75 -0.50 0.27
C GLU A 66 -28.90 -1.11 1.40
N ASN A 67 -28.54 -2.39 1.28
CA ASN A 67 -27.77 -3.13 2.29
C ASN A 67 -26.61 -3.89 1.64
N PRO A 68 -25.59 -3.17 1.14
CA PRO A 68 -24.46 -3.78 0.45
C PRO A 68 -23.65 -4.65 1.42
N ALA A 69 -23.25 -5.84 0.94
CA ALA A 69 -22.35 -6.72 1.67
C ALA A 69 -20.97 -6.06 1.77
N PRO A 70 -20.37 -5.99 2.97
CA PRO A 70 -18.98 -5.58 3.14
C PRO A 70 -18.05 -6.38 2.24
N ALA A 71 -17.13 -5.71 1.55
CA ALA A 71 -16.21 -6.39 0.65
C ALA A 71 -14.77 -5.88 0.78
N LEU A 72 -13.83 -6.80 0.79
CA LEU A 72 -12.40 -6.55 0.85
C LEU A 72 -11.78 -6.86 -0.51
N LYS A 73 -11.28 -5.82 -1.18
CA LYS A 73 -10.48 -6.01 -2.40
C LYS A 73 -9.10 -6.52 -2.02
N LEU A 74 -8.70 -7.61 -2.66
CA LEU A 74 -7.38 -8.19 -2.53
C LEU A 74 -6.44 -7.53 -3.53
N THR A 75 -5.22 -7.27 -3.08
CA THR A 75 -4.15 -6.76 -3.94
C THR A 75 -3.20 -7.89 -4.29
N ALA A 76 -2.54 -7.78 -5.44
CA ALA A 76 -1.55 -8.75 -5.85
C ALA A 76 -0.49 -8.92 -4.75
N LYS A 77 -0.16 -10.18 -4.43
CA LYS A 77 0.89 -10.51 -3.48
C LYS A 77 2.19 -9.82 -3.90
N ALA A 78 2.68 -8.90 -3.07
CA ALA A 78 3.99 -8.31 -3.28
C ALA A 78 5.04 -9.42 -3.26
N ALA A 79 5.91 -9.46 -4.27
CA ALA A 79 7.11 -10.28 -4.20
C ALA A 79 7.89 -9.87 -2.93
N ASP A 80 8.31 -10.87 -2.16
CA ASP A 80 8.86 -10.72 -0.81
C ASP A 80 9.91 -9.59 -0.75
N ALA A 81 9.48 -8.45 -0.23
CA ALA A 81 10.32 -7.41 0.31
C ALA A 81 9.74 -7.12 1.70
N GLY A 82 10.22 -7.87 2.69
CA GLY A 82 9.72 -7.86 4.05
C GLY A 82 9.41 -6.44 4.54
N THR A 83 8.16 -6.18 4.86
CA THR A 83 7.75 -4.98 5.61
C THR A 83 6.61 -5.39 6.51
N ALA A 84 6.87 -5.29 7.81
CA ALA A 84 5.88 -5.48 8.86
C ALA A 84 4.76 -4.44 8.71
N VAL A 85 3.52 -4.90 8.80
CA VAL A 85 2.34 -4.05 8.89
C VAL A 85 2.29 -3.38 10.27
N THR A 86 2.47 -2.06 10.30
CA THR A 86 2.10 -1.20 11.44
C THR A 86 0.75 -0.54 11.16
N PRO A 87 -0.17 -0.46 12.12
CA PRO A 87 -1.45 0.21 11.91
C PRO A 87 -1.22 1.73 11.79
N SER A 88 -1.72 2.33 10.72
CA SER A 88 -1.62 3.77 10.48
C SER A 88 -2.78 4.49 11.16
N ALA A 89 -2.50 5.23 12.23
CA ALA A 89 -3.42 6.23 12.78
C ALA A 89 -3.50 7.44 11.83
N SER A 90 -4.72 7.93 11.61
CA SER A 90 -5.02 9.13 10.80
C SER A 90 -4.16 10.34 11.18
N ALA A 91 -3.44 10.88 10.21
CA ALA A 91 -2.97 12.26 10.22
C ALA A 91 -3.16 12.89 8.84
N LYS A 92 -3.95 13.96 8.84
CA LYS A 92 -4.19 14.88 7.72
C LYS A 92 -2.85 15.38 7.15
N GLY A 93 -2.63 15.18 5.86
CA GLY A 93 -1.48 15.75 5.15
C GLY A 93 -1.65 15.59 3.65
N THR A 94 -1.92 16.70 2.97
CA THR A 94 -1.92 16.82 1.52
C THR A 94 -0.60 16.34 0.93
N GLU A 95 -0.58 15.23 0.19
CA GLU A 95 0.42 14.98 -0.85
C GLU A 95 -0.22 14.27 -2.03
N SER A 96 -0.48 15.05 -3.08
CA SER A 96 -0.64 14.53 -4.44
C SER A 96 0.72 14.09 -4.96
N THR A 97 0.68 13.04 -5.80
CA THR A 97 1.70 12.63 -6.78
C THR A 97 3.04 12.07 -6.27
N ALA A 98 3.14 10.73 -6.25
CA ALA A 98 4.42 10.03 -6.32
C ALA A 98 4.31 8.73 -7.16
N SER A 99 4.13 8.87 -8.47
CA SER A 99 4.40 7.77 -9.41
C SER A 99 5.25 8.20 -10.61
N GLY A 100 5.72 9.45 -10.64
CA GLY A 100 6.63 9.99 -11.66
C GLY A 100 8.04 10.33 -11.15
N SER A 101 8.28 10.21 -9.85
CA SER A 101 9.49 10.67 -9.16
C SER A 101 10.69 9.77 -9.41
N ASP A 102 10.47 8.46 -9.58
CA ASP A 102 11.55 7.46 -9.61
C ASP A 102 12.41 7.53 -10.88
N SER A 103 11.80 7.71 -12.05
CA SER A 103 12.55 7.79 -13.32
C SER A 103 13.34 9.10 -13.45
N THR A 104 12.73 10.22 -13.02
CA THR A 104 13.38 11.54 -13.05
C THR A 104 14.49 11.64 -12.00
N ALA A 105 14.26 11.14 -10.77
CA ALA A 105 15.28 11.13 -9.73
C ALA A 105 16.47 10.24 -10.10
N ARG A 106 16.22 9.05 -10.68
CA ARG A 106 17.29 8.18 -11.18
C ARG A 106 18.03 8.83 -12.36
N GLY A 107 17.32 9.49 -13.27
CA GLY A 107 17.93 10.21 -14.40
C GLY A 107 18.85 11.34 -13.96
N LEU A 108 18.38 12.20 -13.04
CA LEU A 108 19.19 13.29 -12.49
C LEU A 108 20.36 12.77 -11.64
N GLY A 109 20.16 11.67 -10.91
CA GLY A 109 21.24 11.01 -10.14
C GLY A 109 22.36 10.49 -11.03
N VAL A 110 22.02 9.80 -12.13
CA VAL A 110 23.00 9.28 -13.09
C VAL A 110 23.72 10.42 -13.83
N ALA A 111 22.97 11.44 -14.27
CA ALA A 111 23.57 12.60 -14.93
C ALA A 111 24.55 13.35 -14.01
N GLY A 112 24.19 13.55 -12.74
CA GLY A 112 25.05 14.17 -11.74
C GLY A 112 26.34 13.38 -11.50
N LEU A 113 26.26 12.05 -11.45
CA LEU A 113 27.43 11.18 -11.27
C LEU A 113 28.41 11.30 -12.45
N VAL A 114 27.90 11.27 -13.69
CA VAL A 114 28.73 11.41 -14.89
C VAL A 114 29.47 12.75 -14.91
N VAL A 115 28.76 13.84 -14.61
CA VAL A 115 29.37 15.18 -14.53
C VAL A 115 30.42 15.25 -13.43
N GLY A 116 30.14 14.67 -12.26
CA GLY A 116 31.10 14.61 -11.15
C GLY A 116 32.39 13.86 -11.50
N VAL A 117 32.28 12.72 -12.18
CA VAL A 117 33.44 11.92 -12.62
C VAL A 117 34.28 12.69 -13.65
N LEU A 118 33.65 13.34 -14.62
CA LEU A 118 34.35 14.16 -15.61
C LEU A 118 35.08 15.35 -14.95
N GLY A 119 34.45 15.99 -13.97
CA GLY A 119 35.07 17.07 -13.19
C GLY A 119 36.31 16.59 -12.43
N LEU A 120 36.23 15.43 -11.76
CA LEU A 120 37.37 14.83 -11.06
C LEU A 120 38.50 14.46 -12.02
N ALA A 121 38.19 13.87 -13.18
CA ALA A 121 39.18 13.53 -14.19
C ALA A 121 39.91 14.77 -14.72
N ALA A 122 39.16 15.84 -15.01
CA ALA A 122 39.73 17.11 -15.46
C ALA A 122 40.63 17.76 -14.39
N ALA A 123 40.21 17.73 -13.11
CA ALA A 123 41.01 18.24 -12.00
C ALA A 123 42.32 17.45 -11.82
N VAL A 124 42.25 16.11 -11.86
CA VAL A 124 43.45 15.25 -11.80
C VAL A 124 44.39 15.54 -12.97
N PHE A 125 43.85 15.64 -14.20
CA PHE A 125 44.64 15.96 -15.37
C PHE A 125 45.33 17.32 -15.27
N ALA A 126 44.63 18.35 -14.80
CA ALA A 126 45.20 19.68 -14.58
C ALA A 126 46.33 19.65 -13.53
N VAL A 127 46.15 18.92 -12.43
CA VAL A 127 47.17 18.76 -11.38
C VAL A 127 48.40 18.02 -11.89
N VAL A 128 48.23 16.95 -12.67
CA VAL A 128 49.35 16.19 -13.26
C VAL A 128 50.11 17.06 -14.27
N ARG A 129 49.40 17.81 -15.11
CA ARG A 129 50.03 18.70 -16.10
C ARG A 129 50.78 19.88 -15.46
N ALA A 130 50.26 20.42 -14.36
CA ALA A 130 50.93 21.48 -13.59
C ALA A 130 52.18 20.97 -12.84
N ARG A 131 52.30 19.65 -12.65
CA ARG A 131 53.42 19.01 -11.97
C ARG A 131 54.55 18.54 -12.88
N THR A 132 54.45 18.69 -14.20
CA THR A 132 55.59 18.47 -15.11
C THR A 132 56.50 19.69 -15.07
N PRO A 133 57.64 19.66 -14.36
CA PRO A 133 58.62 20.73 -14.42
C PRO A 133 59.30 20.62 -15.78
N GLY A 134 59.38 21.73 -16.52
CA GLY A 134 60.30 21.82 -17.65
C GLY A 134 61.69 21.43 -17.16
N SER A 135 62.30 20.47 -17.85
CA SER A 135 63.72 20.15 -17.72
C SER A 135 64.51 21.45 -17.77
N ARG A 136 65.11 21.81 -16.64
CA ARG A 136 66.09 22.88 -16.55
C ARG A 136 67.30 22.41 -17.37
N THR A 137 67.42 22.93 -18.59
CA THR A 137 68.64 22.82 -19.38
C THR A 137 69.16 24.25 -19.58
N GLU A 138 70.34 24.47 -18.98
CA GLU A 138 71.33 25.56 -19.12
C GLU A 138 70.90 27.01 -18.86
#